data_AF-A0A920AG88-F1
#
_entry.id   AF-A0A920AG88-F1
#
_cell.length_a   1.000
_cell.length_b   1.000
_cell.length_c   1.000
_cell.angle_alpha   90.00
_cell.angle_beta   90.00
_cell.angle_gamma   90.00
#
_symmetry.space_group_name_H-M   'P 1'
#
loop_
_entity.id
_entity.type
_entity.pdbx_description
1 polymer ?
#
loop_
_entity_poly.entity_id
_entity_poly.type
_entity_poly.pdbx_seq_one_letter_code
_entity_poly.pdbx_strand_id
1 'polypeptide(L)' 'MSAAKQSGADIFITSDFKYHEFFDAENRILIADIGHYESEQYTMDLIANFLRKNFPKFAIHLSEVNTNPINYL' A
#
# COMPACT_ATOMS: atom_id res chain seq x y z
N MET A 1 -4.65 -11.21 -6.31
CA MET A 1 -5.43 -11.05 -7.56
C MET A 1 -6.62 -12.01 -7.72
N SER A 2 -6.51 -13.34 -7.49
CA SER A 2 -7.64 -14.28 -7.74
C SER A 2 -8.97 -13.88 -7.07
N ALA A 3 -8.93 -13.49 -5.79
CA ALA A 3 -10.11 -13.00 -5.07
C ALA A 3 -10.72 -11.72 -5.69
N ALA A 4 -9.87 -10.79 -6.15
CA ALA A 4 -10.33 -9.57 -6.82
C ALA A 4 -11.01 -9.87 -8.16
N LYS A 5 -10.49 -10.83 -8.94
CA LYS A 5 -11.15 -11.32 -10.15
C LYS A 5 -12.51 -11.95 -9.85
N GLN A 6 -12.58 -12.76 -8.78
CA GLN A 6 -13.84 -13.41 -8.36
C GLN A 6 -14.88 -12.41 -7.84
N SER A 7 -14.46 -11.30 -7.24
CA SER A 7 -15.35 -10.22 -6.85
C SER A 7 -15.79 -9.32 -8.02
N GLY A 8 -15.33 -9.58 -9.25
CA GLY A 8 -15.64 -8.76 -10.42
C GLY A 8 -14.98 -7.39 -10.39
N ALA A 9 -13.80 -7.25 -9.78
CA ALA A 9 -13.08 -5.98 -9.77
C ALA A 9 -12.51 -5.65 -11.16
N ASP A 10 -12.64 -4.40 -11.59
CA ASP A 10 -12.07 -3.91 -12.85
C ASP A 10 -10.57 -3.58 -12.73
N ILE A 11 -10.14 -3.17 -11.53
CA ILE A 11 -8.77 -2.74 -11.24
C ILE A 11 -8.28 -3.38 -9.94
N PHE A 12 -7.05 -3.89 -9.95
CA PHE A 12 -6.32 -4.37 -8.79
C PHE A 12 -5.16 -3.42 -8.47
N ILE A 13 -5.35 -2.57 -7.46
CA ILE A 13 -4.33 -1.63 -6.97
C ILE A 13 -3.52 -2.30 -5.87
N THR A 14 -2.20 -2.33 -6.02
CA THR A 14 -1.29 -3.12 -5.18
C THR A 14 0.15 -2.62 -5.34
N SER A 15 1.09 -3.27 -4.68
CA SER A 15 2.53 -3.08 -4.87
C SER A 15 3.28 -4.40 -5.06
N ASP A 16 4.58 -4.30 -5.36
CA ASP A 16 5.57 -5.38 -5.37
C ASP A 16 5.30 -6.51 -6.38
N PHE A 17 4.72 -6.18 -7.53
CA PHE A 17 4.48 -7.17 -8.57
C PHE A 17 5.77 -7.56 -9.30
N LYS A 18 5.93 -8.86 -9.50
CA LYS A 18 6.97 -9.42 -10.37
C LYS A 18 6.49 -9.46 -11.80
N TYR A 19 7.44 -9.41 -12.73
CA TYR A 19 7.17 -9.45 -14.17
C TYR A 19 6.20 -10.57 -14.59
N HIS A 20 6.39 -11.79 -14.07
CA HIS A 20 5.55 -12.93 -14.44
C HIS A 20 4.13 -12.87 -13.85
N GLU A 21 3.93 -12.15 -12.74
CA GLU A 21 2.61 -12.03 -12.09
C GLU A 21 1.67 -11.10 -12.87
N PHE A 22 2.22 -10.24 -13.73
CA PHE A 22 1.39 -9.43 -14.65
C PHE A 22 0.64 -10.29 -15.67
N PHE A 23 1.16 -11.47 -16.05
CA PHE A 23 0.49 -12.36 -17.00
C PHE A 23 -0.77 -13.02 -16.41
N ASP A 24 -0.82 -13.18 -15.09
CA ASP A 24 -1.96 -13.78 -14.38
C ASP A 24 -3.23 -12.90 -14.46
N ALA A 25 -3.10 -11.64 -14.91
CA ALA A 25 -4.25 -10.76 -15.14
C ALA A 25 -5.13 -11.26 -16.29
N GLU A 26 -4.55 -11.95 -17.28
CA GLU A 26 -5.24 -12.54 -18.44
C GLU A 26 -6.16 -11.55 -19.18
N ASN A 27 -5.83 -10.26 -19.22
CA ASN A 27 -6.68 -9.17 -19.74
C ASN A 27 -8.09 -9.07 -19.09
N ARG A 28 -8.29 -9.67 -17.91
CA ARG A 28 -9.57 -9.64 -17.19
C ARG A 28 -9.65 -8.55 -16.13
N ILE A 29 -8.51 -8.06 -15.68
CA ILE A 29 -8.39 -7.04 -14.64
C ILE A 29 -7.17 -6.17 -14.92
N LEU A 30 -7.30 -4.85 -14.75
CA LEU A 30 -6.15 -3.95 -14.82
C LEU A 30 -5.33 -4.07 -13.55
N ILE A 31 -4.03 -4.33 -13.65
CA ILE A 31 -3.12 -4.23 -12.50
C ILE A 31 -2.55 -2.81 -12.46
N ALA A 32 -2.63 -2.18 -11.29
CA ALA A 32 -1.95 -0.93 -10.99
C ALA A 32 -0.98 -1.17 -9.83
N ASP A 33 0.29 -1.38 -10.17
CA ASP A 33 1.38 -1.38 -9.19
C ASP A 33 1.77 0.07 -8.88
N ILE A 34 1.43 0.53 -7.68
CA ILE A 34 1.64 1.92 -7.25
C ILE A 34 2.88 2.09 -6.37
N GLY A 35 3.60 1.01 -6.06
CA GLY A 35 4.74 1.03 -5.14
C GLY A 35 4.34 0.85 -3.67
N HIS A 36 5.15 0.06 -2.95
CA HIS A 36 4.86 -0.33 -1.55
C HIS A 36 4.90 0.89 -0.64
N TYR A 37 6.02 1.62 -0.68
CA TYR A 37 6.21 2.82 0.14
C TYR A 37 5.15 3.88 -0.18
N GLU A 38 4.89 4.11 -1.47
CA GLU A 38 3.97 5.12 -1.95
C GLU A 38 2.54 4.87 -1.46
N SER A 39 2.14 3.59 -1.43
CA SER A 39 0.82 3.16 -0.96
C SER A 39 0.66 3.24 0.57
N GLU A 40 1.73 3.00 1.33
CA GLU A 40 1.65 2.82 2.79
C GLU A 40 2.19 3.98 3.63
N GLN A 41 2.90 4.95 3.04
CA GLN A 41 3.50 6.08 3.78
C GLN A 41 2.51 6.84 4.69
N TYR A 42 1.22 6.84 4.35
CA TYR A 42 0.16 7.50 5.12
C TYR A 42 -0.33 6.68 6.34
N THR A 43 -0.02 5.38 6.39
CA THR A 43 -0.48 4.47 7.44
C THR A 43 0.04 4.88 8.81
N MET A 44 1.28 5.39 8.88
CA MET A 44 1.88 5.88 10.13
C MET A 44 1.04 7.02 10.74
N ASP A 45 0.59 7.97 9.93
CA ASP A 45 -0.25 9.07 10.39
C ASP A 45 -1.63 8.60 10.86
N LEU A 46 -2.23 7.65 10.14
CA LEU A 46 -3.51 7.04 10.52
C LEU A 46 -3.41 6.36 11.89
N ILE A 47 -2.36 5.56 12.11
CA ILE A 47 -2.11 4.89 13.39
C ILE A 47 -1.83 5.92 14.49
N ALA A 48 -0.98 6.92 14.23
CA ALA A 48 -0.69 7.95 15.21
C ALA A 48 -1.96 8.73 15.62
N ASN A 49 -2.82 9.07 14.68
CA ASN A 49 -4.09 9.73 14.97
C ASN A 49 -5.04 8.83 15.77
N PHE A 50 -5.13 7.55 15.40
CA PHE A 50 -5.90 6.58 16.16
C PHE A 50 -5.40 6.45 17.61
N LEU A 51 -4.09 6.34 17.80
CA LEU A 51 -3.49 6.22 19.13
C LEU A 51 -3.62 7.52 19.94
N ARG A 52 -3.44 8.71 19.34
CA ARG A 52 -3.63 10.01 20.01
C ARG A 52 -5.04 10.14 20.57
N LYS A 53 -6.04 9.68 19.80
CA LYS A 53 -7.45 9.70 20.19
C LYS A 53 -7.73 8.78 21.38
N ASN A 54 -7.13 7.59 21.42
CA ASN A 54 -7.42 6.58 22.44
C ASN A 54 -6.51 6.69 23.69
N PHE A 55 -5.32 7.27 23.55
CA PHE A 55 -4.30 7.36 24.59
C PHE A 55 -3.77 8.80 24.74
N PRO A 56 -4.63 9.79 25.07
CA PRO A 56 -4.27 11.21 25.07
C PRO A 56 -3.21 11.60 26.11
N LYS A 57 -2.91 10.71 27.07
CA LYS A 57 -1.90 10.93 28.10
C LYS A 57 -0.47 10.66 27.63
N PHE A 58 -0.29 9.91 26.54
CA PHE A 58 1.03 9.54 26.02
C PHE A 58 1.37 10.37 24.78
N ALA A 59 2.60 10.89 24.75
CA ALA A 59 3.12 11.56 23.57
C ALA A 59 3.43 10.50 22.49
N ILE A 60 2.93 10.74 21.28
CA ILE A 60 3.15 9.86 20.13
C ILE A 60 4.23 10.46 19.26
N HIS A 61 5.26 9.67 18.97
CA HIS A 61 6.37 10.03 18.12
C HIS A 61 6.34 9.17 16.86
N LEU A 62 6.42 9.82 15.71
CA LEU A 62 6.55 9.16 14.41
C LEU A 62 8.03 9.13 14.02
N SER A 63 8.45 8.06 13.36
CA SER A 63 9.79 7.99 12.77
C SER A 63 9.88 8.97 11.61
N GLU A 64 10.91 9.81 11.63
CA GLU A 64 11.25 10.71 10.51
C GLU A 64 12.23 10.06 9.53
N VAL A 65 12.75 8.86 9.86
CA VAL A 65 13.67 8.13 9.00
C VAL A 65 12.91 7.59 7.79
N ASN A 66 13.27 8.08 6.60
CA ASN A 66 12.79 7.50 5.35
C ASN A 66 13.52 6.17 5.08
N THR A 67 12.77 5.08 5.06
CA THR A 67 13.27 3.73 4.78
C THR A 67 12.94 3.26 3.36
N ASN A 68 12.48 4.14 2.47
CA ASN A 68 12.24 3.80 1.06
C ASN A 68 13.57 3.56 0.35
N PRO A 69 13.86 2.34 -0.12
CA PRO A 69 15.08 2.07 -0.88
C PRO A 69 14.95 2.51 -2.35
N ILE A 70 13.74 2.83 -2.81
CA ILE A 70 13.46 3.18 -4.20
C ILE A 70 13.64 4.69 -4.40
N ASN A 71 14.39 5.04 -5.44
CA ASN A 71 14.56 6.41 -5.89
C ASN A 71 14.31 6.46 -7.40
N TYR A 72 13.37 7.30 -7.83
CA TYR A 72 13.01 7.47 -9.24
C TYR A 72 13.94 8.51 -9.89
N LEU A 73 14.38 8.24 -11.11
CA LEU A 73 15.28 9.11 -11.90
C LEU A 73 14.51 10.12 -12.77
#